data_AF-A0A8C6ZXI4-F1
#
_entry.id   AF-A0A8C6ZXI4-F1
#
_cell.length_a   1.000
_cell.length_b   1.000
_cell.length_c   1.000
_cell.angle_alpha   90.00
_cell.angle_beta   90.00
_cell.angle_gamma   90.00
#
_symmetry.space_group_name_H-M   'P 1'
#
loop_
_entity.id
_entity.type
_entity.pdbx_description
1 polymer ?
#
loop_
_entity_poly.entity_id
_entity_poly.type
_entity_poly.pdbx_seq_one_letter_code
_entity_poly.pdbx_strand_id
1 'polypeptide(L)'
;MAAPSAAEAGGGFAAWLAARLEALGLDRAVYGAYVQGLLREGESDEERLEALRGVLAACLEEDLLGDVCREVVEKWSQAQVVDAKEEKEDEVQAIASMMEKQARIVVKPREVSQEERQRKAALLAQYANDEHDGSSATAVNIGSEKSLFRNTNVEDVLNARKLERELLRDEFQKKKEQDKLQREKDKLAKQERKEKEKKRTQKGERKR
;
A
#
# COMPACT_ATOMS: atom_id res chain seq x y z
N MET A 1 20.72 -1.91 -43.23
CA MET A 1 20.27 -2.96 -42.30
C MET A 1 19.50 -2.25 -41.19
N ALA A 2 18.17 -2.20 -41.30
CA ALA A 2 17.30 -1.51 -40.34
C ALA A 2 17.05 -2.42 -39.13
N ALA A 3 17.13 -1.85 -37.93
CA ALA A 3 16.86 -2.53 -36.68
C ALA A 3 15.37 -2.94 -36.57
N PRO A 4 15.04 -4.14 -36.07
CA PRO A 4 13.66 -4.44 -35.72
C PRO A 4 13.29 -3.63 -34.47
N SER A 5 12.20 -2.89 -34.60
CA SER A 5 11.62 -2.03 -33.57
C SER A 5 11.21 -2.87 -32.36
N ALA A 6 11.53 -2.38 -31.16
CA ALA A 6 11.22 -2.97 -29.87
C ALA A 6 9.72 -2.89 -29.54
N ALA A 7 8.89 -3.58 -30.32
CA ALA A 7 7.43 -3.65 -30.16
C ALA A 7 6.89 -5.07 -29.89
N GLU A 8 7.76 -6.08 -29.81
CA GLU A 8 7.37 -7.49 -29.63
C GLU A 8 7.69 -7.98 -28.21
N ALA A 9 7.04 -7.37 -27.20
CA ALA A 9 7.06 -7.87 -25.81
C ALA A 9 5.75 -7.53 -25.06
N GLY A 10 4.62 -7.61 -25.76
CA GLY A 10 3.29 -7.55 -25.16
C GLY A 10 2.55 -8.88 -25.36
N GLY A 11 3.07 -9.95 -24.75
CA GLY A 11 2.49 -11.29 -24.85
C GLY A 11 1.17 -11.37 -24.06
N GLY A 12 0.09 -11.83 -24.71
CA GLY A 12 -1.23 -11.95 -24.09
C GLY A 12 -2.31 -11.43 -25.03
N PHE A 13 -2.77 -10.19 -24.82
CA PHE A 13 -3.84 -9.57 -25.61
C PHE A 13 -3.35 -8.72 -26.80
N ALA A 14 -2.24 -7.99 -26.64
CA ALA A 14 -1.78 -7.04 -27.65
C ALA A 14 -1.39 -7.71 -28.96
N ALA A 15 -0.64 -8.81 -28.88
CA ALA A 15 -0.27 -9.62 -30.03
C ALA A 15 -1.49 -10.26 -30.72
N TRP A 16 -2.47 -10.72 -29.93
CA TRP A 16 -3.72 -11.27 -30.47
C TRP A 16 -4.54 -10.21 -31.21
N LEU A 17 -4.70 -9.02 -30.61
CA LEU A 17 -5.43 -7.91 -31.22
C LEU A 17 -4.77 -7.48 -32.53
N ALA A 18 -3.43 -7.40 -32.57
CA ALA A 18 -2.69 -7.07 -33.78
C ALA A 18 -2.96 -8.06 -34.92
N ALA A 19 -2.90 -9.37 -34.64
CA ALA A 19 -3.20 -10.40 -35.62
C ALA A 19 -4.67 -10.38 -36.07
N ARG A 20 -5.60 -10.09 -35.16
CA ARG A 20 -7.03 -9.98 -35.46
C ARG A 20 -7.32 -8.77 -36.36
N LEU A 21 -6.71 -7.63 -36.07
CA LEU A 21 -6.82 -6.42 -36.90
C LEU A 21 -6.23 -6.63 -38.30
N GLU A 22 -5.09 -7.30 -38.40
CA GLU A 22 -4.45 -7.63 -39.68
C GLU A 22 -5.33 -8.57 -40.53
N ALA A 23 -5.99 -9.55 -39.91
CA ALA A 23 -6.97 -10.42 -40.59
C ALA A 23 -8.20 -9.67 -41.11
N LEU A 24 -8.56 -8.55 -40.46
CA LEU A 24 -9.64 -7.65 -40.88
C LEU A 24 -9.16 -6.59 -41.89
N GLY A 25 -7.87 -6.56 -42.24
CA GLY A 25 -7.28 -5.56 -43.13
C GLY A 25 -7.11 -4.17 -42.49
N LEU A 26 -7.17 -4.08 -41.16
CA LEU A 26 -7.01 -2.83 -40.41
C LEU A 26 -5.55 -2.62 -40.00
N ASP A 27 -5.09 -1.36 -40.03
CA ASP A 27 -3.72 -1.00 -39.65
C ASP A 27 -3.50 -1.21 -38.15
N ARG A 28 -2.61 -2.14 -37.79
CA ARG A 28 -2.28 -2.47 -36.39
C ARG A 28 -1.71 -1.29 -35.61
N ALA A 29 -0.96 -0.39 -36.24
CA ALA A 29 -0.29 0.72 -35.57
C ALA A 29 -1.29 1.83 -35.22
N VAL A 30 -2.31 2.01 -36.06
CA VAL A 30 -3.39 2.98 -35.81
C VAL A 30 -4.42 2.40 -34.84
N TYR A 31 -4.97 1.23 -35.16
CA TYR A 31 -6.10 0.67 -34.41
C TYR A 31 -5.67 -0.09 -33.15
N GLY A 32 -4.48 -0.69 -33.11
CA GLY A 32 -4.05 -1.51 -31.96
C GLY A 32 -3.95 -0.72 -30.66
N ALA A 33 -3.21 0.39 -30.68
CA ALA A 33 -3.07 1.26 -29.50
C ALA A 33 -4.38 1.99 -29.16
N TYR A 34 -5.13 2.41 -30.18
CA TYR A 34 -6.39 3.13 -29.99
C TYR A 34 -7.46 2.25 -29.36
N VAL A 35 -7.66 1.03 -29.87
CA VAL A 35 -8.61 0.05 -29.31
C VAL A 35 -8.22 -0.36 -27.89
N GLN A 36 -6.93 -0.56 -27.60
CA GLN A 36 -6.48 -0.83 -26.23
C GLN A 36 -6.77 0.32 -25.27
N GLY A 37 -6.54 1.57 -25.68
CA GLY A 37 -6.88 2.74 -24.90
C GLY A 37 -8.37 2.81 -24.60
N LEU A 38 -9.19 2.60 -25.63
CA LEU A 38 -10.64 2.59 -25.54
C LEU A 38 -11.16 1.53 -24.56
N LEU A 39 -10.60 0.32 -24.62
CA LEU A 39 -10.96 -0.79 -23.74
C LEU A 39 -10.58 -0.55 -22.28
N ARG A 40 -9.48 0.18 -22.04
CA ARG A 40 -9.00 0.55 -20.70
C ARG A 40 -9.87 1.64 -20.07
N GLU A 41 -10.46 2.52 -20.87
CA GLU A 41 -11.33 3.60 -20.40
C GLU A 41 -12.74 3.11 -20.03
N GLY A 42 -13.24 2.05 -20.67
CA GLY A 42 -14.56 1.49 -20.37
C GLY A 42 -14.64 0.80 -19.01
N GLU A 43 -15.66 1.14 -18.22
CA GLU A 43 -15.89 0.59 -16.89
C GLU A 43 -16.69 -0.73 -16.94
N SER A 44 -17.62 -0.85 -17.90
CA SER A 44 -18.37 -2.09 -18.18
C SER A 44 -18.06 -2.67 -19.56
N ASP A 45 -18.29 -3.98 -19.72
CA ASP A 45 -18.25 -4.66 -21.01
C ASP A 45 -19.28 -4.08 -22.01
N GLU A 46 -20.44 -3.61 -21.55
CA GLU A 46 -21.40 -2.93 -22.43
C GLU A 46 -20.86 -1.60 -22.99
N GLU A 47 -20.18 -0.80 -22.16
CA GLU A 47 -19.58 0.46 -22.59
C GLU A 47 -18.43 0.22 -23.58
N ARG A 48 -17.61 -0.80 -23.31
CA ARG A 48 -16.54 -1.24 -24.22
C ARG A 48 -17.10 -1.68 -25.58
N LEU A 49 -18.22 -2.40 -25.58
CA LEU A 49 -18.90 -2.84 -26.81
C LEU A 49 -19.44 -1.66 -27.61
N GLU A 50 -20.08 -0.69 -26.97
CA GLU A 50 -20.63 0.48 -27.65
C GLU A 50 -19.51 1.36 -28.23
N ALA A 51 -18.45 1.59 -27.45
CA ALA A 51 -17.29 2.34 -27.89
C ALA A 51 -16.60 1.66 -29.09
N LEU A 52 -16.39 0.35 -29.03
CA LEU A 52 -15.85 -0.44 -30.13
C LEU A 52 -16.74 -0.39 -31.38
N ARG A 53 -18.06 -0.50 -31.20
CA ARG A 53 -19.02 -0.38 -32.31
C ARG A 53 -18.89 0.99 -32.97
N GLY A 54 -18.80 2.07 -32.21
CA GLY A 54 -18.64 3.42 -32.77
C GLY A 54 -17.39 3.59 -33.64
N VAL A 55 -16.28 2.96 -33.25
CA VAL A 55 -15.00 3.04 -33.97
C VAL A 55 -14.96 2.10 -35.19
N LEU A 56 -15.43 0.86 -35.01
CA LEU A 56 -15.30 -0.18 -36.02
C LEU A 56 -16.47 -0.21 -37.01
N ALA A 57 -17.61 0.41 -36.72
CA ALA A 57 -18.76 0.48 -37.63
C ALA A 57 -18.45 1.20 -38.94
N ALA A 58 -17.48 2.11 -38.95
CA ALA A 58 -17.02 2.77 -40.16
C ALA A 58 -16.17 1.87 -41.07
N CYS A 59 -15.67 0.75 -40.53
CA CYS A 59 -14.68 -0.11 -41.18
C CYS A 59 -15.17 -1.53 -41.45
N LEU A 60 -16.18 -2.01 -40.70
CA LEU A 60 -16.72 -3.36 -40.75
C LEU A 60 -18.22 -3.34 -41.03
N GLU A 61 -18.71 -4.38 -41.71
CA GLU A 61 -20.15 -4.60 -41.94
C GLU A 61 -20.86 -4.96 -40.62
N GLU A 62 -22.13 -4.58 -40.46
CA GLU A 62 -22.89 -4.75 -39.20
C GLU A 62 -22.93 -6.21 -38.70
N ASP A 63 -22.98 -7.17 -39.63
CA ASP A 63 -23.02 -8.61 -39.32
C ASP A 63 -21.71 -9.10 -38.70
N LEU A 64 -20.56 -8.63 -39.20
CA LEU A 64 -19.23 -8.99 -38.68
C LEU A 64 -18.83 -8.16 -37.46
N LEU A 65 -19.27 -6.89 -37.42
CA LEU A 65 -18.97 -5.94 -36.37
C LEU A 65 -19.40 -6.45 -35.00
N GLY A 66 -20.63 -6.97 -34.89
CA GLY A 66 -21.17 -7.46 -33.63
C GLY A 66 -20.35 -8.62 -33.05
N ASP A 67 -19.90 -9.54 -33.90
CA ASP A 67 -19.10 -10.70 -33.50
C ASP A 67 -17.68 -10.29 -33.12
N VAL A 68 -17.04 -9.42 -33.91
CA VAL A 68 -15.68 -8.92 -33.63
C VAL A 68 -15.65 -8.12 -32.33
N CYS A 69 -16.60 -7.21 -32.10
CA CYS A 69 -16.67 -6.44 -30.87
C CYS A 69 -16.82 -7.33 -29.64
N ARG A 70 -17.68 -8.36 -29.70
CA ARG A 70 -17.86 -9.34 -28.62
C ARG A 70 -16.58 -10.11 -28.34
N GLU A 71 -15.94 -10.64 -29.37
CA GLU A 71 -14.72 -11.42 -29.24
C GLU A 71 -13.57 -10.59 -28.64
N VAL A 72 -13.43 -9.33 -29.07
CA VAL A 72 -12.40 -8.41 -28.54
C VAL A 72 -12.61 -8.15 -27.05
N VAL A 73 -13.85 -7.89 -26.62
CA VAL A 73 -14.17 -7.67 -25.20
C VAL A 73 -13.96 -8.94 -24.39
N GLU A 74 -14.36 -10.11 -24.91
CA GLU A 74 -14.15 -11.38 -24.23
C GLU A 74 -12.66 -11.68 -24.04
N LYS A 75 -11.84 -11.46 -25.07
CA LYS A 75 -10.39 -11.65 -25.02
C LYS A 75 -9.70 -10.65 -24.10
N TRP A 76 -10.20 -9.42 -24.03
CA TRP A 76 -9.75 -8.42 -23.08
C TRP A 76 -10.03 -8.84 -21.63
N SER A 77 -11.25 -9.29 -21.35
CA SER A 77 -11.63 -9.78 -20.02
C SER A 77 -10.85 -11.04 -19.62
N GLN A 78 -10.59 -11.95 -20.56
CA GLN A 78 -9.72 -13.11 -20.33
C GLN A 78 -8.29 -12.69 -19.98
N ALA A 79 -7.71 -11.73 -20.71
CA ALA A 79 -6.37 -11.25 -20.45
C ALA A 79 -6.25 -10.58 -19.07
N GLN A 80 -7.23 -9.76 -18.69
CA GLN A 80 -7.27 -9.13 -17.36
C GLN A 80 -7.33 -10.15 -16.21
N VAL A 81 -8.02 -11.29 -16.41
CA VAL A 81 -8.08 -12.36 -15.42
C VAL A 81 -6.76 -13.12 -15.34
N VAL A 82 -6.04 -13.29 -16.46
CA VAL A 82 -4.72 -13.93 -16.49
C VAL A 82 -3.68 -13.04 -15.83
N ASP A 83 -3.62 -11.75 -16.19
CA ASP A 83 -2.73 -10.78 -15.55
C ASP A 83 -2.96 -10.72 -14.03
N ALA A 84 -4.23 -10.67 -13.58
CA ALA A 84 -4.57 -10.68 -12.16
C ALA A 84 -4.29 -12.00 -11.43
N LYS A 85 -4.09 -13.11 -12.17
CA LYS A 85 -3.66 -14.40 -11.60
C LYS A 85 -2.14 -14.48 -11.53
N GLU A 86 -1.44 -14.07 -12.57
CA GLU A 86 0.03 -14.02 -12.60
C GLU A 86 0.57 -13.09 -11.50
N GLU A 87 -0.02 -11.90 -11.31
CA GLU A 87 0.37 -10.99 -10.22
C GLU A 87 0.21 -11.62 -8.82
N LYS A 88 -0.85 -12.41 -8.61
CA LYS A 88 -1.09 -13.10 -7.33
C LYS A 88 -0.10 -14.24 -7.10
N GLU A 89 0.25 -14.97 -8.14
CA GLU A 89 1.25 -16.05 -8.05
C GLU A 89 2.65 -15.48 -7.74
N ASP A 90 3.03 -14.38 -8.39
CA ASP A 90 4.28 -13.66 -8.12
C ASP A 90 4.34 -13.09 -6.68
N GLU A 91 3.24 -12.52 -6.18
CA GLU A 91 3.16 -12.01 -4.80
C GLU A 91 3.32 -13.14 -3.77
N VAL A 92 2.63 -14.27 -3.99
CA VAL A 92 2.75 -15.46 -3.13
C VAL A 92 4.18 -16.01 -3.15
N GLN A 93 4.84 -16.03 -4.31
CA GLN A 93 6.22 -16.47 -4.44
C GLN A 93 7.21 -15.53 -3.75
N ALA A 94 6.97 -14.21 -3.81
CA ALA A 94 7.76 -13.21 -3.09
C ALA A 94 7.64 -13.37 -1.56
N ILE A 95 6.42 -13.60 -1.07
CA ILE A 95 6.16 -13.87 0.36
C ILE A 95 6.88 -15.14 0.81
N ALA A 96 6.80 -16.23 0.03
CA ALA A 96 7.51 -17.47 0.32
C ALA A 96 9.03 -17.25 0.41
N SER A 97 9.60 -16.49 -0.52
CA SER A 97 11.03 -16.14 -0.51
C SER A 97 11.43 -15.31 0.73
N MET A 98 10.57 -14.38 1.17
CA MET A 98 10.80 -13.61 2.40
C MET A 98 10.75 -14.49 3.65
N MET A 99 9.76 -15.39 3.75
CA MET A 99 9.64 -16.33 4.87
C MET A 99 10.87 -17.24 4.97
N GLU A 100 11.37 -17.76 3.85
CA GLU A 100 12.58 -18.59 3.82
C GLU A 100 13.81 -17.83 4.34
N LYS A 101 13.98 -16.56 3.93
CA LYS A 101 15.07 -15.70 4.41
C LYS A 101 14.99 -15.42 5.90
N GLN A 102 13.78 -15.23 6.44
CA GLN A 102 13.56 -15.03 7.87
C GLN A 102 13.77 -16.32 8.68
N ALA A 103 13.37 -17.47 8.16
CA ALA A 103 13.57 -18.78 8.80
C ALA A 103 15.06 -19.16 8.89
N ARG A 104 15.90 -18.73 7.95
CA ARG A 104 17.34 -19.01 7.94
C ARG A 104 18.16 -18.17 8.93
N ILE A 105 17.59 -17.10 9.49
CA ILE A 105 18.28 -16.16 10.41
C ILE A 105 18.05 -16.53 11.89
N VAL A 106 17.20 -17.52 12.20
CA VAL A 106 16.85 -17.87 13.58
C VAL A 106 17.64 -19.09 14.07
N VAL A 107 18.34 -18.84 15.18
CA VAL A 107 19.05 -19.77 16.08
C VAL A 107 20.50 -20.13 15.70
N LYS A 108 21.43 -19.22 15.99
CA LYS A 108 22.60 -19.65 16.77
C LYS A 108 22.10 -19.89 18.20
N PRO A 109 22.13 -21.11 18.74
CA PRO A 109 21.78 -21.34 20.14
C PRO A 109 22.79 -20.56 20.99
N ARG A 110 22.30 -19.53 21.69
CA ARG A 110 23.08 -18.80 22.69
C ARG A 110 23.39 -19.77 23.83
N GLU A 111 24.67 -19.99 24.12
CA GLU A 111 25.11 -20.81 25.25
C GLU A 111 24.62 -20.14 26.54
N VAL A 112 23.60 -20.75 27.15
CA VAL A 112 23.01 -20.30 28.40
C VAL A 112 24.01 -20.62 29.51
N SER A 113 24.47 -19.59 30.24
CA SER A 113 25.43 -19.74 31.33
C SER A 113 24.88 -20.69 32.40
N GLN A 114 25.77 -21.45 33.05
CA GLN A 114 25.43 -22.48 34.04
C GLN A 114 24.54 -21.93 35.17
N GLU A 115 24.69 -20.66 35.53
CA GLU A 115 23.86 -19.98 36.54
C GLU A 115 22.40 -19.80 36.13
N GLU A 116 22.12 -19.47 34.86
CA GLU A 116 20.74 -19.34 34.35
C GLU A 116 20.06 -20.71 34.29
N ARG A 117 20.83 -21.77 33.99
CA ARG A 117 20.34 -23.15 34.01
C ARG A 117 20.00 -23.61 35.42
N GLN A 118 20.83 -23.26 36.41
CA GLN A 118 20.58 -23.56 37.82
C GLN A 118 19.38 -22.78 38.37
N ARG A 119 19.23 -21.49 38.03
CA ARG A 119 18.04 -20.70 38.41
C ARG A 119 16.77 -21.26 37.79
N LYS A 120 16.80 -21.68 36.52
CA LYS A 120 15.66 -22.31 35.86
C LYS A 120 15.31 -23.66 36.47
N ALA A 121 16.31 -24.47 36.82
CA ALA A 121 16.13 -25.76 37.49
C ALA A 121 15.57 -25.61 38.91
N ALA A 122 16.05 -24.62 39.68
CA ALA A 122 15.54 -24.31 41.01
C ALA A 122 14.07 -23.86 40.96
N LEU A 123 13.71 -23.04 39.97
CA LEU A 123 12.32 -22.64 39.75
C LEU A 123 11.45 -23.87 39.41
N LEU A 124 11.90 -24.74 38.50
CA LEU A 124 11.21 -25.98 38.16
C LEU A 124 11.03 -26.92 39.37
N ALA A 125 12.04 -27.02 40.23
CA ALA A 125 11.96 -27.81 41.47
C ALA A 125 10.98 -27.21 42.49
N GLN A 126 10.89 -25.88 42.56
CA GLN A 126 9.92 -25.19 43.41
C GLN A 126 8.48 -25.53 42.99
N TYR A 127 8.20 -25.53 41.69
CA TYR A 127 6.89 -25.97 41.17
C TYR A 127 6.65 -27.47 41.32
N ALA A 128 7.69 -28.31 41.25
CA ALA A 128 7.56 -29.75 41.45
C ALA A 128 7.27 -30.15 42.91
N ASN A 129 7.67 -29.32 43.88
CA ASN A 129 7.40 -29.55 45.30
C ASN A 129 5.99 -29.12 45.75
N ASP A 130 5.28 -28.30 44.96
CA ASP A 130 3.93 -27.80 45.28
C ASP A 130 2.81 -28.80 44.92
N GLU A 131 3.11 -29.98 44.37
CA GLU A 131 2.11 -31.03 44.08
C GLU A 131 1.96 -32.10 45.20
N HIS A 132 2.54 -31.90 46.38
CA HIS A 132 2.40 -32.89 47.47
C HIS A 132 2.32 -32.27 48.87
N ASP A 133 1.22 -31.60 49.22
CA ASP A 133 0.57 -31.80 50.53
C ASP A 133 -0.86 -31.27 50.55
N GLY A 134 -1.79 -32.08 51.04
CA GLY A 134 -3.19 -31.71 51.21
C GLY A 134 -3.42 -31.01 52.54
N SER A 135 -4.37 -30.07 52.54
CA SER A 135 -5.06 -29.50 53.71
C SER A 135 -4.39 -28.31 54.42
N SER A 136 -4.78 -27.09 54.03
CA SER A 136 -5.26 -26.08 54.99
C SER A 136 -5.93 -24.90 54.27
N ALA A 137 -7.12 -24.54 54.75
CA ALA A 137 -7.94 -23.45 54.25
C ALA A 137 -7.20 -22.10 54.32
N THR A 138 -6.92 -21.51 53.15
CA THR A 138 -6.80 -20.06 52.99
C THR A 138 -7.54 -19.66 51.73
N ALA A 139 -8.43 -18.67 51.88
CA ALA A 139 -9.32 -18.19 50.83
C ALA A 139 -8.52 -17.81 49.57
N VAL A 140 -8.78 -18.57 48.52
CA VAL A 140 -8.11 -18.46 47.23
C VAL A 140 -8.74 -17.29 46.47
N ASN A 141 -8.29 -16.06 46.75
CA ASN A 141 -8.49 -14.95 45.82
C ASN A 141 -7.44 -15.08 44.71
N ILE A 142 -7.61 -16.08 43.82
CA ILE A 142 -6.92 -16.10 42.53
C ILE A 142 -7.56 -14.99 41.70
N GLY A 143 -7.03 -13.78 41.89
CA GLY A 143 -7.11 -12.73 40.89
C GLY A 143 -6.64 -13.30 39.57
N SER A 144 -7.43 -13.07 38.52
CA SER A 144 -7.24 -13.46 37.13
C SER A 144 -5.95 -12.85 36.53
N GLU A 145 -4.79 -13.21 37.08
CA GLU A 145 -3.48 -12.68 36.70
C GLU A 145 -2.50 -13.79 36.29
N LYS A 146 -2.99 -15.01 36.04
CA LYS A 146 -2.17 -16.16 35.64
C LYS A 146 -2.46 -16.64 34.21
N SER A 147 -2.49 -15.73 33.24
CA SER A 147 -2.22 -16.09 31.84
C SER A 147 -0.82 -15.60 31.50
N LEU A 148 0.18 -16.48 31.54
CA LEU A 148 1.59 -16.19 31.21
C LEU A 148 1.78 -15.65 29.78
N PHE A 149 0.75 -15.74 28.95
CA PHE A 149 0.64 -15.02 27.70
C PHE A 149 -0.70 -14.28 27.73
N ARG A 150 -0.68 -12.97 28.03
CA ARG A 150 -1.81 -12.10 27.72
C ARG A 150 -1.86 -11.90 26.21
N ASN A 151 -3.07 -11.89 25.66
CA ASN A 151 -3.28 -11.54 24.27
C ASN A 151 -3.00 -10.03 24.10
N THR A 152 -1.78 -9.71 23.68
CA THR A 152 -1.33 -8.33 23.46
C THR A 152 -2.05 -7.68 22.28
N ASN A 153 -2.61 -8.46 21.34
CA ASN A 153 -3.31 -7.92 20.17
C ASN A 153 -4.50 -7.03 20.58
N VAL A 154 -5.25 -7.39 21.63
CA VAL A 154 -6.36 -6.56 22.13
C VAL A 154 -5.83 -5.26 22.75
N GLU A 155 -4.75 -5.34 23.54
CA GLU A 155 -4.12 -4.14 24.14
C GLU A 155 -3.48 -3.25 23.06
N ASP A 156 -2.86 -3.84 22.03
CA ASP A 156 -2.22 -3.15 20.91
C ASP A 156 -3.22 -2.44 20.02
N VAL A 157 -4.36 -3.07 19.69
CA VAL A 157 -5.43 -2.43 18.91
C VAL A 157 -6.03 -1.26 19.70
N LEU A 158 -6.23 -1.41 21.01
CA LEU A 158 -6.72 -0.32 21.86
C LEU A 158 -5.70 0.82 21.97
N ASN A 159 -4.42 0.50 22.11
CA ASN A 159 -3.34 1.48 22.15
C ASN A 159 -3.16 2.21 20.81
N ALA A 160 -3.22 1.50 19.68
CA ALA A 160 -3.17 2.10 18.34
C ALA A 160 -4.32 3.09 18.12
N ARG A 161 -5.56 2.70 18.45
CA ARG A 161 -6.73 3.59 18.35
C ARG A 161 -6.64 4.80 19.28
N LYS A 162 -6.02 4.64 20.45
CA LYS A 162 -5.78 5.74 21.39
C LYS A 162 -4.72 6.70 20.86
N LEU A 163 -3.63 6.16 20.30
CA LEU A 163 -2.54 6.94 19.72
C LEU A 163 -3.01 7.71 18.48
N GLU A 164 -3.83 7.12 17.62
CA GLU A 164 -4.47 7.85 16.51
C GLU A 164 -5.30 9.03 17.02
N ARG A 165 -6.10 8.83 18.08
CA ARG A 165 -6.91 9.91 18.66
C ARG A 165 -6.04 11.03 19.25
N GLU A 166 -4.92 10.70 19.88
CA GLU A 166 -3.96 11.67 20.41
C GLU A 166 -3.25 12.41 19.28
N LEU A 167 -2.80 11.72 18.23
CA LEU A 167 -2.22 12.33 17.04
C LEU A 167 -3.16 13.34 16.37
N LEU A 168 -4.45 12.99 16.18
CA LEU A 168 -5.41 13.94 15.61
C LEU A 168 -5.60 15.19 16.49
N ARG A 169 -5.53 15.05 17.82
CA ARG A 169 -5.61 16.19 18.74
C ARG A 169 -4.36 17.05 18.65
N ASP A 170 -3.19 16.44 18.61
CA ASP A 170 -1.91 17.15 18.52
C ASP A 170 -1.74 17.83 17.16
N GLU A 171 -2.16 17.20 16.06
CA GLU A 171 -2.16 17.81 14.73
C GLU A 171 -3.09 19.03 14.66
N PHE A 172 -4.28 18.94 15.27
CA PHE A 172 -5.20 20.08 15.35
C PHE A 172 -4.60 21.23 16.15
N GLN A 173 -4.00 20.93 17.31
CA GLN A 173 -3.32 21.94 18.14
C GLN A 173 -2.13 22.56 17.40
N LYS A 174 -1.29 21.74 16.77
CA LYS A 174 -0.13 22.18 15.99
C LYS A 174 -0.55 23.04 14.80
N LYS A 175 -1.64 22.71 14.10
CA LYS A 175 -2.19 23.54 13.02
C LYS A 175 -2.67 24.91 13.55
N LYS A 176 -3.31 24.93 14.73
CA LYS A 176 -3.73 26.16 15.40
C LYS A 176 -2.53 27.01 15.85
N GLU A 177 -1.47 26.39 16.35
CA GLU A 177 -0.22 27.05 16.73
C GLU A 177 0.53 27.59 15.52
N GLN A 178 0.59 26.84 14.42
CA GLN A 178 1.18 27.31 13.16
C GLN A 178 0.43 28.52 12.59
N ASP A 179 -0.90 28.52 12.58
CA ASP A 179 -1.69 29.70 12.16
C ASP A 179 -1.40 30.92 13.07
N LYS A 180 -1.27 30.69 14.39
CA LYS A 180 -0.91 31.75 15.34
C LYS A 180 0.50 32.30 15.08
N LEU A 181 1.49 31.42 14.91
CA LEU A 181 2.88 31.80 14.62
C LEU A 181 3.00 32.54 13.30
N GLN A 182 2.24 32.14 12.28
CA GLN A 182 2.23 32.82 10.98
C GLN A 182 1.68 34.25 11.12
N ARG A 183 0.58 34.44 11.87
CA ARG A 183 0.04 35.78 12.17
C ARG A 183 1.01 36.64 12.96
N GLU A 184 1.72 36.07 13.93
CA GLU A 184 2.74 36.81 14.69
C GLU A 184 3.94 37.18 13.83
N LYS A 185 4.40 36.26 12.97
CA LYS A 185 5.47 36.51 11.99
C LYS A 185 5.11 37.64 11.03
N ASP A 186 3.87 37.67 10.51
CA ASP A 186 3.40 38.74 9.63
C ASP A 186 3.28 40.09 10.35
N LYS A 187 2.86 40.09 11.63
CA LYS A 187 2.82 41.29 12.46
C LYS A 187 4.23 41.84 12.72
N LEU A 188 5.18 40.99 13.08
CA LEU A 188 6.57 41.38 13.30
C LEU A 188 7.21 41.89 12.00
N ALA A 189 7.01 41.22 10.87
CA ALA A 189 7.53 41.68 9.58
C ALA A 189 6.98 43.07 9.20
N LYS A 190 5.70 43.35 9.49
CA LYS A 190 5.10 44.68 9.30
C LYS A 190 5.72 45.74 10.22
N GLN A 191 5.96 45.40 11.49
CA GLN A 191 6.61 46.31 12.44
C GLN A 191 8.07 46.57 12.04
N GLU A 192 8.82 45.54 11.67
CA GLU A 192 10.21 45.63 11.24
C GLU A 192 10.34 46.48 9.96
N ARG A 193 9.42 46.36 9.00
CA ARG A 193 9.36 47.24 7.82
C ARG A 193 9.14 48.70 8.22
N LYS A 194 8.17 48.96 9.10
CA LYS A 194 7.90 50.32 9.62
C LYS A 194 9.10 50.90 10.37
N GLU A 195 9.82 50.09 11.15
CA GLU A 195 11.02 50.52 11.86
C GLU A 195 12.22 50.73 10.94
N LYS A 196 12.43 49.86 9.94
CA LYS A 196 13.47 50.05 8.92
C LYS A 196 13.24 51.33 8.13
N GLU A 197 11.98 51.64 7.82
CA GLU A 197 11.59 52.88 7.16
C GLU A 197 11.84 54.10 8.05
N LYS A 198 11.41 54.07 9.31
CA LYS A 198 11.71 55.13 10.30
C LYS A 198 13.22 55.34 10.53
N LYS A 199 14.00 54.27 10.57
CA LYS A 199 15.48 54.34 10.69
C LYS A 199 16.13 54.89 9.41
N ARG A 200 15.54 54.67 8.24
CA ARG A 200 16.01 55.24 6.96
C ARG A 200 15.74 56.74 6.88
N THR A 201 14.56 57.21 7.31
CA THR A 201 14.22 58.64 7.26
C THR A 201 14.97 59.45 8.32
N GLN A 202 15.15 58.92 9.53
CA GLN A 202 15.86 59.63 10.62
C GLN A 202 17.38 59.76 10.38
N LYS A 203 17.99 58.83 9.63
CA LYS A 203 19.40 58.97 9.17
C LYS A 203 19.57 60.04 8.08
N GLY A 204 18.50 60.42 7.37
CA GLY A 204 18.52 61.45 6.33
C GLY A 204 18.56 62.87 6.89
N GLU A 205 17.87 63.11 8.01
CA GLU A 205 17.85 64.44 8.68
C GLU A 205 19.12 64.72 9.48
N ARG A 206 19.74 63.71 10.12
CA ARG A 206 21.02 63.90 10.82
C ARG A 206 22.24 64.19 9.92
N LYS A 207 22.07 64.04 8.61
CA LYS A 207 23.13 64.26 7.61
C LYS A 207 22.93 65.55 6.79
N ARG A 208 21.82 66.29 7.00
CA ARG A 208 21.60 67.60 6.41
C ARG A 208 21.87 68.70 7.43
#